data_AF-A0A1C7N1B9-F1
#
_entry.id   AF-A0A1C7N1B9-F1
#
_cell.length_a   1.000
_cell.length_b   1.000
_cell.length_c   1.000
_cell.angle_alpha   90.00
_cell.angle_beta   90.00
_cell.angle_gamma   90.00
#
_symmetry.space_group_name_H-M   'P 1'
#
loop_
_entity.id
_entity.type
_entity.pdbx_description
1 polymer ?
#
loop_
_entity_poly.entity_id
_entity_poly.type
_entity_poly.pdbx_seq_one_letter_code
_entity_poly.pdbx_strand_id
1 'polypeptide(L)'
;NSPHNNTRFILSASYHQIKDCLKDVLSEAWSNMNMIQKLSQHFYFNKEETTKSTLKQQLSDFWDQNITASTNSKRVKQRAEKLLSTLTQVVDSRPVSILIKKNLSEQENLHFKAGFRLQAAKEAVEQEEVVVQKDSDSASKRRKRLNLKKVKKLDLEGKVETIIEY
;
A
#
# COMPACT_ATOMS: atom_id res chain seq x y z
N ASN A 1 -0.99 13.12 12.17
CA ASN A 1 -1.60 11.86 11.71
C ASN A 1 -1.66 11.82 10.21
N SER A 2 -0.56 11.45 9.55
CA SER A 2 -0.55 11.12 8.13
C SER A 2 -0.94 9.64 7.99
N PRO A 3 -1.85 9.24 7.10
CA PRO A 3 -2.16 7.82 6.95
C PRO A 3 -0.97 7.20 6.21
N HIS A 4 -0.10 6.53 6.94
CA HIS A 4 0.88 5.63 6.34
C HIS A 4 0.11 4.61 5.51
N ASN A 5 0.28 4.70 4.19
CA ASN A 5 -0.11 3.68 3.25
C ASN A 5 0.68 2.40 3.57
N ASN A 6 0.14 1.60 4.50
CA ASN A 6 0.53 0.21 4.72
C ASN A 6 0.12 -0.58 3.49
N THR A 7 0.90 -0.40 2.44
CA THR A 7 0.57 -0.92 1.13
C THR A 7 0.90 -2.40 1.12
N ARG A 8 -0.14 -3.23 1.20
CA ARG A 8 0.01 -4.69 1.19
C ARG A 8 -0.22 -5.22 -0.22
N PHE A 9 0.63 -6.14 -0.64
CA PHE A 9 0.34 -6.95 -1.81
C PHE A 9 -0.76 -7.95 -1.47
N ILE A 10 -1.67 -8.21 -2.40
CA ILE A 10 -2.74 -9.18 -2.19
C ILE A 10 -2.20 -10.58 -1.83
N LEU A 11 -1.05 -10.98 -2.39
CA LEU A 11 -0.36 -12.24 -2.06
C LEU A 11 0.29 -12.25 -0.68
N SER A 12 0.54 -11.08 -0.11
CA SER A 12 1.11 -10.92 1.24
C SER A 12 0.04 -10.65 2.31
N ALA A 13 -1.19 -10.36 1.88
CA ALA A 13 -2.30 -10.11 2.78
C ALA A 13 -2.83 -11.43 3.34
N SER A 14 -3.07 -11.47 4.65
CA SER A 14 -3.72 -12.64 5.24
C SER A 14 -5.19 -12.71 4.82
N TYR A 15 -5.77 -13.92 4.83
CA TYR A 15 -7.19 -14.11 4.58
C TYR A 15 -8.06 -13.19 5.43
N HIS A 16 -7.74 -13.03 6.72
CA HIS A 16 -8.50 -12.15 7.61
C HIS A 16 -8.48 -10.69 7.17
N GLN A 17 -7.34 -10.18 6.70
CA GLN A 17 -7.22 -8.80 6.21
C GLN A 17 -8.07 -8.58 4.94
N ILE A 18 -8.06 -9.55 4.03
CA ILE A 18 -8.89 -9.53 2.82
C ILE A 18 -10.37 -9.61 3.20
N LYS A 19 -10.73 -10.54 4.09
CA LYS A 19 -12.11 -10.71 4.57
C LYS A 19 -12.62 -9.44 5.24
N ASP A 20 -11.85 -8.83 6.13
CA ASP A 20 -12.27 -7.61 6.81
C ASP A 20 -12.47 -6.46 5.82
N CYS A 21 -11.59 -6.32 4.82
CA CYS A 21 -11.78 -5.36 3.73
C CYS A 21 -13.09 -5.59 2.93
N LEU A 22 -13.49 -6.85 2.77
CA LEU A 22 -14.71 -7.22 2.04
C LEU A 22 -15.99 -7.13 2.87
N LYS A 23 -15.91 -7.20 4.21
CA LYS A 23 -17.08 -7.06 5.09
C LYS A 23 -17.76 -5.70 4.96
N ASP A 24 -17.01 -4.67 4.60
CA ASP A 24 -17.53 -3.32 4.39
C ASP A 24 -18.42 -3.21 3.14
N VAL A 25 -18.42 -4.23 2.26
CA VAL A 25 -19.31 -4.27 1.10
C VAL A 25 -20.70 -4.72 1.54
N LEU A 26 -21.68 -3.82 1.41
CA LEU A 26 -23.09 -4.12 1.68
C LEU A 26 -23.54 -5.38 0.91
N SER A 27 -24.28 -6.25 1.58
CA SER A 27 -24.73 -7.54 1.01
C SER A 27 -25.58 -7.39 -0.24
N GLU A 28 -26.32 -6.29 -0.36
CA GLU A 28 -27.11 -5.95 -1.54
C GLU A 28 -26.24 -5.58 -2.75
N ALA A 29 -25.03 -5.06 -2.52
CA ALA A 29 -24.06 -4.67 -3.53
C ALA A 29 -23.04 -5.77 -3.88
N TRP A 30 -23.15 -6.95 -3.26
CA TRP A 30 -22.25 -8.07 -3.51
C TRP A 30 -22.23 -8.50 -4.97
N SER A 31 -21.06 -8.40 -5.58
CA SER A 31 -20.72 -9.03 -6.86
C SER A 31 -19.22 -9.32 -6.89
N ASN A 32 -18.80 -10.34 -7.62
CA ASN A 32 -17.37 -10.67 -7.75
C ASN A 32 -16.58 -9.47 -8.29
N MET A 33 -17.13 -8.74 -9.26
CA MET A 33 -16.47 -7.56 -9.82
C MET A 33 -16.31 -6.44 -8.79
N ASN A 34 -17.36 -6.11 -8.03
CA ASN A 34 -17.29 -5.07 -7.00
C ASN A 34 -16.27 -5.42 -5.92
N MET A 35 -16.21 -6.69 -5.53
CA MET A 35 -15.22 -7.16 -4.55
C MET A 35 -13.80 -7.04 -5.08
N ILE A 36 -13.55 -7.46 -6.32
CA ILE A 36 -12.22 -7.31 -6.94
C ILE A 36 -11.83 -5.83 -7.04
N GLN A 37 -12.78 -4.95 -7.41
CA GLN A 37 -12.55 -3.50 -7.42
C GLN A 37 -12.19 -2.96 -6.04
N LYS A 38 -12.94 -3.36 -5.00
CA LYS A 38 -12.63 -2.98 -3.61
C LYS A 38 -11.23 -3.44 -3.21
N LEU A 39 -10.86 -4.68 -3.55
CA LEU A 39 -9.51 -5.19 -3.28
C LEU A 39 -8.43 -4.38 -4.01
N SER A 40 -8.66 -3.99 -5.27
CA SER A 40 -7.71 -3.17 -6.04
C SER A 40 -7.51 -1.75 -5.46
N GLN A 41 -8.43 -1.25 -4.64
CA GLN A 41 -8.31 0.04 -3.97
C GLN A 41 -7.47 -0.04 -2.69
N HIS A 42 -7.42 -1.21 -2.06
CA HIS A 42 -6.78 -1.40 -0.75
C HIS A 42 -5.48 -2.20 -0.81
N PHE A 43 -5.28 -2.97 -1.88
CA PHE A 43 -4.13 -3.85 -2.06
C PHE A 43 -3.48 -3.64 -3.43
N TYR A 44 -2.17 -3.78 -3.47
CA TYR A 44 -1.45 -3.91 -4.74
C TYR A 44 -1.48 -5.33 -5.26
N PHE A 45 -1.52 -5.45 -6.57
CA PHE A 45 -1.42 -6.71 -7.28
C PHE A 45 0.05 -7.00 -7.62
N ASN A 46 0.38 -8.28 -7.83
CA ASN A 46 1.77 -8.68 -8.09
C ASN A 46 2.00 -8.94 -9.59
N LYS A 47 1.46 -10.04 -10.10
CA LYS A 47 1.43 -10.36 -11.54
C LYS A 47 0.04 -10.85 -11.89
N GLU A 48 -0.34 -10.77 -13.17
CA GLU A 48 -1.71 -11.09 -13.59
C GLU A 48 -2.14 -12.51 -13.17
N GLU A 49 -1.32 -13.51 -13.48
CA GLU A 49 -1.63 -14.92 -13.20
C GLU A 49 -1.73 -15.21 -11.70
N THR A 50 -0.73 -14.78 -10.91
CA THR A 50 -0.72 -14.99 -9.46
C THR A 50 -1.86 -14.23 -8.79
N THR A 51 -2.14 -13.01 -9.23
CA THR A 51 -3.28 -12.22 -8.73
C THR A 51 -4.61 -12.92 -9.03
N LYS A 52 -4.81 -13.44 -10.24
CA LYS A 52 -6.02 -14.21 -10.58
C LYS A 52 -6.18 -15.44 -9.70
N SER A 53 -5.11 -16.22 -9.51
CA SER A 53 -5.12 -17.39 -8.63
C SER A 53 -5.50 -17.02 -7.19
N THR A 54 -4.86 -15.99 -6.63
CA THR A 54 -5.18 -15.50 -5.28
C THR A 54 -6.60 -14.98 -5.18
N LEU A 55 -7.10 -14.22 -6.16
CA LEU A 55 -8.49 -13.75 -6.17
C LEU A 55 -9.49 -14.90 -6.19
N LYS A 56 -9.25 -15.95 -6.99
CA LYS A 56 -10.10 -17.14 -7.02
C LYS A 56 -10.14 -17.82 -5.66
N GLN A 57 -8.98 -18.05 -5.04
CA GLN A 57 -8.91 -18.70 -3.73
C GLN A 57 -9.62 -17.87 -2.65
N GLN A 58 -9.23 -16.61 -2.50
CA GLN A 58 -9.69 -15.77 -1.39
C GLN A 58 -11.19 -15.44 -1.49
N LEU A 59 -11.70 -15.23 -2.70
CA LEU A 59 -13.14 -15.00 -2.90
C LEU A 59 -13.94 -16.29 -2.79
N SER A 60 -13.40 -17.45 -3.18
CA SER A 60 -14.04 -18.75 -2.93
C SER A 60 -14.22 -18.95 -1.44
N ASP A 61 -13.14 -18.84 -0.67
CA ASP A 61 -13.15 -19.01 0.78
C ASP A 61 -14.11 -18.02 1.47
N PHE A 62 -14.18 -16.79 0.95
CA PHE A 62 -15.13 -15.79 1.43
C PHE A 62 -16.59 -16.22 1.17
N TRP A 63 -16.90 -16.72 -0.03
CA TRP A 63 -18.24 -17.17 -0.35
C TRP A 63 -18.63 -18.44 0.39
N ASP A 64 -17.75 -19.44 0.48
CA ASP A 64 -17.98 -20.68 1.22
C ASP A 64 -18.31 -20.43 2.69
N GLN A 65 -17.61 -19.50 3.33
CA GLN A 65 -17.93 -19.07 4.69
C GLN A 65 -19.30 -18.40 4.79
N ASN A 66 -19.68 -17.59 3.79
CA ASN A 66 -21.00 -16.96 3.79
C ASN A 66 -22.15 -17.95 3.53
N ILE A 67 -21.90 -19.03 2.80
CA ILE A 67 -22.85 -20.14 2.58
C ILE A 67 -23.04 -20.94 3.87
N THR A 68 -21.93 -21.29 4.53
CA THR A 68 -21.92 -22.17 5.70
C THR A 68 -22.32 -21.47 7.00
N ALA A 69 -22.11 -20.15 7.13
CA ALA A 69 -22.44 -19.39 8.34
C ALA A 69 -23.91 -19.56 8.75
N SER A 70 -24.16 -20.01 9.99
CA SER A 70 -25.52 -20.22 10.53
C SER A 70 -26.29 -18.91 10.72
N THR A 71 -25.59 -17.79 10.92
CA THR A 71 -26.15 -16.46 11.13
C THR A 71 -26.70 -15.82 9.84
N ASN A 72 -26.26 -16.30 8.67
CA ASN A 72 -26.69 -15.74 7.39
C ASN A 72 -28.08 -16.23 6.98
N SER A 73 -28.90 -15.30 6.48
CA SER A 73 -30.22 -15.64 5.96
C SER A 73 -30.15 -16.53 4.72
N LYS A 74 -31.24 -17.26 4.43
CA LYS A 74 -31.36 -18.11 3.23
C LYS A 74 -31.06 -17.31 1.94
N ARG A 75 -31.54 -16.07 1.84
CA ARG A 75 -31.31 -15.19 0.69
C ARG A 75 -29.82 -14.87 0.50
N VAL A 76 -29.10 -14.62 1.59
CA VAL A 76 -27.66 -14.34 1.56
C VAL A 76 -26.88 -15.57 1.10
N LYS A 77 -27.23 -16.76 1.63
CA LYS A 77 -26.60 -18.03 1.23
C LYS A 77 -26.79 -18.34 -0.25
N GLN A 78 -28.01 -18.24 -0.75
CA GLN A 78 -28.32 -18.44 -2.18
C GLN A 78 -27.56 -17.45 -3.08
N ARG A 79 -27.43 -16.20 -2.65
CA ARG A 79 -26.64 -15.21 -3.38
C ARG A 79 -25.15 -15.58 -3.40
N ALA A 80 -24.59 -16.01 -2.27
CA ALA A 80 -23.21 -16.46 -2.17
C ALA A 80 -22.93 -17.68 -3.06
N GLU A 81 -23.81 -18.68 -3.08
CA GLU A 81 -23.72 -19.84 -4.00
C GLU A 81 -23.67 -19.41 -5.47
N LYS A 82 -24.53 -18.47 -5.87
CA LYS A 82 -24.55 -17.92 -7.24
C LYS A 82 -23.28 -17.13 -7.58
N LEU A 83 -22.74 -16.39 -6.61
CA LEU A 83 -21.51 -15.64 -6.82
C LEU A 83 -20.30 -16.57 -6.89
N LEU A 84 -20.27 -17.62 -6.07
CA LEU A 84 -19.26 -18.66 -6.12
C LEU A 84 -19.25 -19.37 -7.49
N SER A 85 -20.41 -19.77 -8.00
CA SER A 85 -20.49 -20.49 -9.29
C SER A 85 -20.05 -19.68 -10.50
N THR A 86 -20.07 -18.34 -10.41
CA THR A 86 -19.63 -17.43 -11.48
C THR A 86 -18.23 -16.86 -11.27
N LEU A 87 -17.58 -17.19 -10.15
CA LEU A 87 -16.31 -16.57 -9.73
C LEU A 87 -15.20 -16.72 -10.76
N THR A 88 -14.94 -17.94 -11.20
CA THR A 88 -13.87 -18.24 -12.16
C THR A 88 -14.05 -17.47 -13.46
N GLN A 89 -15.27 -17.47 -14.01
CA GLN A 89 -15.59 -16.73 -15.24
C GLN A 89 -15.34 -15.23 -15.08
N VAL A 90 -15.71 -14.64 -13.94
CA VAL A 90 -15.48 -13.22 -13.68
C VAL A 90 -13.99 -12.92 -13.53
N VAL A 91 -13.24 -13.72 -12.76
CA VAL A 91 -11.80 -13.48 -12.55
C VAL A 91 -11.01 -13.60 -13.86
N ASP A 92 -11.39 -14.54 -14.74
CA ASP A 92 -10.72 -14.74 -16.03
C ASP A 92 -11.21 -13.78 -17.12
N SER A 93 -12.23 -12.97 -16.82
CA SER A 93 -12.80 -12.03 -17.77
C SER A 93 -11.83 -10.90 -18.14
N ARG A 94 -12.01 -10.34 -19.35
CA ARG A 94 -11.22 -9.21 -19.84
C ARG A 94 -11.29 -7.97 -18.93
N PRO A 95 -12.44 -7.57 -18.36
CA PRO A 95 -12.50 -6.46 -17.41
C PRO A 95 -11.59 -6.62 -16.20
N VAL A 96 -11.49 -7.82 -15.62
CA VAL A 96 -10.60 -8.07 -14.48
C VAL A 96 -9.13 -8.01 -14.92
N SER A 97 -8.78 -8.55 -16.08
CA SER A 97 -7.42 -8.36 -16.64
C SER A 97 -7.06 -6.89 -16.82
N ILE A 98 -7.97 -6.06 -17.32
CA ILE A 98 -7.75 -4.61 -17.50
C ILE A 98 -7.53 -3.94 -16.13
N LEU A 99 -8.38 -4.27 -15.15
CA LEU A 99 -8.26 -3.75 -13.79
C LEU A 99 -6.92 -4.13 -13.16
N ILE A 100 -6.48 -5.38 -13.34
CA ILE A 100 -5.20 -5.83 -12.80
C ILE A 100 -4.05 -5.05 -13.42
N LYS A 101 -4.03 -4.92 -14.75
CA LYS A 101 -2.98 -4.17 -15.46
C LYS A 101 -2.95 -2.70 -15.06
N LYS A 102 -4.13 -2.09 -14.86
CA LYS A 102 -4.24 -0.73 -14.36
C LYS A 102 -3.60 -0.58 -12.97
N ASN A 103 -3.92 -1.48 -12.04
CA ASN A 103 -3.35 -1.46 -10.69
C ASN A 103 -1.82 -1.63 -10.71
N LEU A 104 -1.29 -2.54 -11.54
CA LEU A 104 0.16 -2.72 -11.72
C LEU A 104 0.83 -1.46 -12.27
N SER A 105 0.23 -0.83 -13.29
CA SER A 105 0.76 0.40 -13.86
C SER A 105 0.70 1.58 -12.88
N GLU A 106 -0.35 1.68 -12.07
CA GLU A 106 -0.45 2.69 -11.01
C GLU A 106 0.64 2.50 -9.95
N GLN A 107 0.89 1.25 -9.54
CA GLN A 107 2.00 0.91 -8.65
C GLN A 107 3.36 1.33 -9.25
N GLU A 108 3.65 0.97 -10.50
CA GLU A 108 4.90 1.33 -11.19
C GLU A 108 5.08 2.86 -11.23
N ASN A 109 4.03 3.60 -11.59
CA ASN A 109 4.05 5.06 -11.63
C ASN A 109 4.32 5.69 -10.26
N LEU A 110 3.78 5.11 -9.19
CA LEU A 110 4.03 5.58 -7.82
C LEU A 110 5.48 5.34 -7.40
N HIS A 111 6.06 4.17 -7.72
CA HIS A 111 7.47 3.89 -7.47
C HIS A 111 8.39 4.81 -8.27
N PHE A 112 8.07 5.05 -9.54
CA PHE A 112 8.81 5.98 -10.39
C PHE A 112 8.80 7.39 -9.81
N LYS A 113 7.62 7.93 -9.45
CA LYS A 113 7.49 9.26 -8.82
C LYS A 113 8.20 9.35 -7.47
N ALA A 114 8.17 8.29 -6.67
CA ALA A 114 8.91 8.23 -5.40
C ALA A 114 10.42 8.33 -5.62
N GLY A 115 10.94 7.70 -6.69
CA GLY A 115 12.34 7.83 -7.10
C GLY A 115 12.76 9.27 -7.38
N PHE A 116 11.94 10.03 -8.12
CA PHE A 116 12.21 11.46 -8.37
C PHE A 116 12.19 12.31 -7.10
N ARG A 117 11.24 12.04 -6.19
CA ARG A 117 11.18 12.77 -4.90
C ARG A 117 12.41 12.50 -4.06
N LEU A 118 12.91 11.26 -4.04
CA LEU A 118 14.13 10.91 -3.32
C LEU A 118 15.35 11.61 -3.93
N GLN A 119 15.45 11.67 -5.26
CA GLN A 119 16.54 12.35 -5.95
C GLN A 119 16.51 13.87 -5.68
N ALA A 120 15.34 14.51 -5.81
CA ALA A 120 15.18 15.93 -5.50
C ALA A 120 15.49 16.26 -4.03
N ALA A 121 15.12 15.38 -3.10
CA ALA A 121 15.46 15.54 -1.68
C ALA A 121 16.98 15.45 -1.43
N LYS A 122 17.68 14.55 -2.14
CA LYS A 122 19.15 14.45 -2.06
C LYS A 122 19.84 15.70 -2.63
N GLU A 123 19.41 16.16 -3.80
CA GLU A 123 19.96 17.36 -4.44
C GLU A 123 19.71 18.63 -3.62
N ALA A 124 18.54 18.76 -2.97
CA ALA A 124 18.26 19.87 -2.06
C ALA A 124 19.16 19.85 -0.82
N VAL A 125 19.45 18.67 -0.24
CA VAL A 125 20.37 18.52 0.88
C VAL A 125 21.81 18.85 0.48
N GLU A 126 22.27 18.40 -0.69
CA GLU A 126 23.60 18.74 -1.21
C GLU A 126 23.75 20.25 -1.48
N GLN A 127 22.70 20.91 -2.01
CA GLN A 127 22.72 22.36 -2.21
C GLN A 127 22.71 23.16 -0.90
N GLU A 128 21.96 22.73 0.12
CA GLU A 128 21.99 23.38 1.44
C GLU A 128 23.35 23.18 2.15
N GLU A 129 23.98 22.01 2.02
CA GLU A 129 25.29 21.74 2.62
C GLU A 129 26.41 22.59 1.99
N VAL A 130 26.33 22.85 0.67
CA VAL A 130 27.24 23.75 -0.05
C VAL A 130 27.02 25.22 0.32
N VAL A 131 25.78 25.63 0.64
CA VAL A 131 25.49 27.01 1.07
C VAL A 131 26.02 27.27 2.49
N VAL A 132 25.95 26.29 3.40
CA VAL A 132 26.48 26.45 4.77
C VAL A 132 28.01 26.58 4.80
N GLN A 133 28.75 26.08 3.80
CA GLN A 133 30.21 26.23 3.72
C GLN A 133 30.69 27.58 3.15
N LYS A 134 29.82 28.41 2.55
CA LYS A 134 30.25 29.70 1.95
C LYS A 134 30.21 30.91 2.90
N ASP A 135 29.64 30.78 4.09
CA ASP A 135 29.54 31.88 5.06
C ASP A 135 30.60 31.83 6.19
N SER A 136 31.57 30.90 6.15
CA SER A 136 32.58 30.78 7.21
C SER A 136 33.92 31.50 6.96
N ASP A 137 34.06 32.24 5.86
CA ASP A 137 35.27 33.03 5.57
C ASP A 137 35.05 34.54 5.83
N SER A 138 34.67 34.91 7.05
CA SER A 138 35.09 36.21 7.60
C SER A 138 35.15 36.26 9.13
N ALA A 139 36.36 36.56 9.63
CA ALA A 139 36.70 37.20 10.90
C ALA A 139 36.54 36.44 12.26
N SER A 140 37.68 35.86 12.70
CA SER A 140 38.40 36.15 13.96
C SER A 140 37.66 36.12 15.33
N LYS A 141 37.88 35.07 16.15
CA LYS A 141 38.54 35.11 17.49
C LYS A 141 38.28 33.84 18.33
N ARG A 142 39.38 33.23 18.79
CA ARG A 142 39.58 32.35 19.96
C ARG A 142 38.35 32.13 20.87
N ARG A 143 37.83 30.89 20.94
CA ARG A 143 37.25 30.28 22.16
C ARG A 143 37.23 28.75 22.05
N LYS A 144 37.44 28.10 23.20
CA LYS A 144 37.76 26.68 23.41
C LYS A 144 36.78 25.74 22.69
N ARG A 145 37.34 24.75 21.99
CA ARG A 145 36.62 23.66 21.31
C ARG A 145 35.96 22.75 22.33
N LEU A 146 34.63 22.82 22.44
CA LEU A 146 33.82 21.67 22.87
C LEU A 146 33.41 20.97 21.57
N ASN A 147 34.00 19.80 21.27
CA ASN A 147 33.64 19.01 20.10
C ASN A 147 32.26 18.38 20.35
N LEU A 148 31.17 19.11 20.07
CA LEU A 148 29.84 18.51 20.01
C LEU A 148 29.71 17.74 18.70
N LYS A 149 29.54 16.42 18.79
CA LYS A 149 29.17 15.59 17.65
C LYS A 149 27.65 15.70 17.48
N LYS A 150 27.20 16.51 16.53
CA LYS A 150 25.78 16.52 16.12
C LYS A 150 25.56 15.37 15.15
N VAL A 151 24.90 14.32 15.59
CA VAL A 151 24.51 13.19 14.74
C VAL A 151 23.07 13.44 14.31
N LYS A 152 22.85 13.67 13.02
CA LYS A 152 21.49 13.73 12.46
C LYS A 152 21.05 12.31 12.14
N LYS A 153 20.05 11.82 12.88
CA LYS A 153 19.41 10.54 12.62
C LYS A 153 18.06 10.81 11.97
N LEU A 154 17.81 10.16 10.84
CA LEU A 154 16.49 10.16 10.21
C LEU A 154 15.58 9.26 11.04
N ASP A 155 14.45 9.79 11.49
CA ASP A 155 13.40 8.95 12.03
C ASP A 155 12.69 8.17 10.91
N LEU A 156 11.90 7.17 11.28
CA LEU A 156 11.19 6.31 10.33
C LEU A 156 10.08 7.04 9.55
N GLU A 157 9.80 8.32 9.88
CA GLU A 157 8.86 9.20 9.17
C GLU A 157 9.57 10.20 8.24
N GLY A 158 10.90 10.21 8.19
CA GLY A 158 11.69 11.12 7.35
C GLY A 158 11.82 12.54 7.92
N LYS A 159 11.54 12.75 9.21
CA LYS A 159 11.85 14.01 9.90
C LYS A 159 13.25 13.94 10.47
N VAL A 160 13.98 15.06 10.34
CA VAL A 160 15.35 15.19 10.85
C VAL A 160 15.28 15.64 12.30
N GLU A 161 15.53 14.73 13.23
CA GLU A 161 15.78 15.09 14.62
C GLU A 161 17.27 15.36 14.83
N THR A 162 17.59 16.51 15.41
CA THR A 162 18.97 16.85 15.78
C THR A 162 19.19 16.42 17.23
N ILE A 163 19.91 15.31 17.41
CA ILE A 163 20.28 14.83 18.74
C ILE A 163 21.65 15.42 19.08
N ILE A 164 21.76 16.00 20.27
CA ILE A 164 23.02 16.43 20.86
C ILE A 164 23.44 15.34 21.83
N GLU A 165 24.46 14.55 21.46
CA GLU A 165 25.11 13.63 22.39
C GLU A 165 26.14 14.39 23.22
N TYR A 166 26.09 14.17 24.55
CA TYR A 166 26.99 14.75 25.54
C TYR A 166 28.18 13.85 25.83
#